data_AF-A0A496R7R4-F1
#
_entry.id   AF-A0A496R7R4-F1
#
_cell.length_a   1.000
_cell.length_b   1.000
_cell.length_c   1.000
_cell.angle_alpha   90.00
_cell.angle_beta   90.00
_cell.angle_gamma   90.00
#
_symmetry.space_group_name_H-M   'P 1'
#
loop_
_entity.id
_entity.type
_entity.pdbx_description
1 polymer ?
#
loop_
_entity_poly.entity_id
_entity_poly.type
_entity_poly.pdbx_seq_one_letter_code
_entity_poly.pdbx_strand_id
1 'polypeptide(L)'
;MLTTLLIPALGGTAASVMAWTAWFQGEYVYELPSFTARWWYSLRPAENTDLVWAMAGITFLSVFPLLSEIVLRKRFGRSPSPEIFFLRFFLLTLPLQAGRLLLPLVSTGFLTPSWGLTITRIAWFARFLGISSLLSISIFSSDMPFRRSGSVLGMGALAAMGIAVMMPLDITQPLGNLLFLTGTKTALALVTVSIEVLTVIALAGSAYLQHNSRYYLLTVSLLMVVLGTDLVFFISAPLIIPGAIFLLVGVIGFAEIIRKIYQWI
;
A
#
# COMPACT_ATOMS: atom_id res chain seq x y z
N MET A 1 14.34 -15.35 -6.51
CA MET A 1 13.29 -14.55 -5.84
C MET A 1 13.76 -13.14 -5.48
N LEU A 2 15.02 -12.94 -5.05
CA LEU A 2 15.57 -11.62 -4.69
C LEU A 2 15.59 -10.59 -5.84
N THR A 3 16.03 -11.04 -7.01
CA THR A 3 16.17 -10.22 -8.22
C THR A 3 14.81 -9.87 -8.82
N THR A 4 13.89 -10.83 -8.85
CA THR A 4 12.53 -10.63 -9.35
C THR A 4 11.73 -9.60 -8.56
N LEU A 5 12.05 -9.43 -7.27
CA LEU A 5 11.33 -8.53 -6.36
C LEU A 5 11.91 -7.11 -6.31
N LEU A 6 13.18 -6.91 -6.70
CA LEU A 6 13.77 -5.57 -6.82
C LEU A 6 13.28 -4.84 -8.07
N ILE A 7 12.96 -5.56 -9.14
CA ILE A 7 12.49 -4.99 -10.41
C ILE A 7 11.26 -4.09 -10.24
N PRO A 8 10.14 -4.50 -9.62
CA PRO A 8 8.98 -3.64 -9.48
C PRO A 8 9.25 -2.42 -8.60
N ALA A 9 10.11 -2.57 -7.59
CA ALA A 9 10.47 -1.48 -6.70
C ALA A 9 11.35 -0.43 -7.40
N LEU A 10 12.34 -0.88 -8.17
CA LEU A 10 13.15 -0.01 -9.03
C LEU A 10 12.30 0.68 -10.11
N GLY A 11 11.36 -0.05 -10.72
CA GLY A 11 10.40 0.51 -11.67
C GLY A 11 9.54 1.60 -11.05
N GLY A 12 9.05 1.40 -9.82
CA GLY A 12 8.31 2.40 -9.07
C GLY A 12 9.14 3.65 -8.75
N THR A 13 10.40 3.49 -8.37
CA THR A 13 11.30 4.63 -8.15
C THR A 13 11.70 5.35 -9.44
N ALA A 14 11.87 4.62 -10.55
CA ALA A 14 12.15 5.24 -11.84
C ALA A 14 10.95 6.07 -12.31
N ALA A 15 9.73 5.54 -12.17
CA ALA A 15 8.50 6.27 -12.46
C ALA A 15 8.37 7.54 -11.60
N SER A 16 8.79 7.50 -10.33
CA SER A 16 8.75 8.70 -9.48
C SER A 16 9.74 9.76 -9.92
N VAL A 17 10.99 9.38 -10.22
CA VAL A 17 11.98 10.32 -10.77
C VAL A 17 11.49 10.94 -12.08
N MET A 18 10.97 10.14 -13.01
CA MET A 18 10.43 10.62 -14.29
C MET A 18 9.30 11.64 -14.10
N ALA A 19 8.36 11.36 -13.19
CA ALA A 19 7.25 12.28 -12.90
C ALA A 19 7.73 13.60 -12.30
N TRP A 20 8.72 13.57 -11.40
CA TRP A 20 9.34 14.79 -10.86
C TRP A 20 10.07 15.59 -11.92
N THR A 21 10.83 14.94 -12.80
CA THR A 21 11.55 15.64 -13.88
C THR A 21 10.58 16.30 -14.86
N ALA A 22 9.49 15.64 -15.22
CA ALA A 22 8.46 16.20 -16.10
C ALA A 22 7.78 17.42 -15.45
N TRP A 23 7.51 17.36 -14.15
CA TRP A 23 6.95 18.47 -13.39
C TRP A 23 7.85 19.71 -13.39
N PHE A 24 9.15 19.55 -13.07
CA PHE A 24 10.08 20.67 -13.00
C PHE A 24 10.39 21.32 -14.35
N GLN A 25 10.19 20.61 -15.46
CA GLN A 25 10.40 21.14 -16.81
C GLN A 25 9.27 22.10 -17.28
N GLY A 26 8.25 22.35 -16.46
CA GLY A 26 7.29 23.43 -16.68
C GLY A 26 6.24 23.15 -17.76
N GLU A 27 6.11 21.91 -18.24
CA GLU A 27 5.07 21.53 -19.22
C GLU A 27 3.64 21.46 -18.63
N TYR A 28 3.45 21.80 -17.34
CA TYR A 28 2.19 21.60 -16.63
C TYR A 28 1.72 22.89 -15.95
N VAL A 29 0.92 23.69 -16.66
CA VAL A 29 0.13 24.78 -16.05
C VAL A 29 -1.34 24.36 -16.10
N TYR A 30 -1.94 24.13 -14.93
CA TYR A 30 -3.38 23.88 -14.79
C TYR A 30 -4.02 25.08 -14.07
N GLU A 31 -4.97 25.78 -14.71
CA GLU A 31 -5.86 26.76 -14.06
C GLU A 31 -7.08 26.06 -13.46
N LEU A 32 -7.46 26.34 -12.20
CA LEU A 32 -8.56 25.63 -11.53
C LEU A 32 -9.46 26.52 -10.62
N PRO A 33 -10.81 26.38 -10.65
CA PRO A 33 -11.79 27.17 -9.88
C PRO A 33 -12.30 26.48 -8.58
N SER A 34 -13.15 27.17 -7.80
CA SER A 34 -13.34 27.03 -6.34
C SER A 34 -14.56 26.22 -5.79
N PHE A 35 -14.30 25.45 -4.71
CA PHE A 35 -15.01 25.15 -3.43
C PHE A 35 -16.47 24.58 -3.26
N THR A 36 -16.58 23.50 -2.44
CA THR A 36 -17.46 23.24 -1.23
C THR A 36 -17.12 21.85 -0.61
N ALA A 37 -17.58 21.45 0.60
CA ALA A 37 -16.99 20.42 1.53
C ALA A 37 -17.93 19.29 2.10
N ARG A 38 -17.40 18.06 2.46
CA ARG A 38 -17.97 16.99 3.37
C ARG A 38 -17.12 15.68 3.56
N TRP A 39 -16.48 15.50 4.72
CA TRP A 39 -15.82 14.31 5.38
C TRP A 39 -15.18 13.11 4.59
N TRP A 40 -15.69 12.64 3.45
CA TRP A 40 -15.03 11.67 2.54
C TRP A 40 -14.08 12.36 1.50
N TYR A 41 -13.53 13.53 1.87
CA TYR A 41 -12.83 14.51 1.01
C TYR A 41 -11.36 14.22 0.68
N SER A 42 -10.96 12.95 0.69
CA SER A 42 -9.65 12.53 0.17
C SER A 42 -9.73 12.09 -1.30
N LEU A 43 -10.93 11.72 -1.75
CA LEU A 43 -11.32 11.66 -3.14
C LEU A 43 -11.63 13.07 -3.66
N ARG A 44 -10.75 14.04 -3.42
CA ARG A 44 -10.88 15.37 -4.02
C ARG A 44 -10.82 15.18 -5.55
N PRO A 45 -11.55 15.97 -6.35
CA PRO A 45 -11.08 16.27 -7.69
C PRO A 45 -9.62 16.75 -7.58
N ALA A 46 -8.76 16.39 -8.54
CA ALA A 46 -7.34 16.75 -8.53
C ALA A 46 -7.08 18.24 -8.24
N GLU A 47 -8.08 19.07 -8.52
CA GLU A 47 -8.15 20.52 -8.37
C GLU A 47 -7.94 21.08 -6.95
N ASN A 48 -8.15 20.28 -5.90
CA ASN A 48 -8.00 20.72 -4.51
C ASN A 48 -6.92 19.94 -3.74
N THR A 49 -6.15 19.09 -4.41
CA THR A 49 -5.00 18.42 -3.83
C THR A 49 -3.74 19.06 -4.33
N ASP A 50 -2.89 19.50 -3.43
CA ASP A 50 -1.50 19.78 -3.74
C ASP A 50 -0.89 18.52 -4.35
N LEU A 51 -0.83 18.50 -5.69
CA LEU A 51 -0.27 17.41 -6.48
C LEU A 51 1.10 17.01 -5.95
N VAL A 52 1.88 18.01 -5.52
CA VAL A 52 3.18 17.88 -4.85
C VAL A 52 3.13 16.90 -3.68
N TRP A 53 2.11 16.98 -2.82
CA TRP A 53 1.97 16.10 -1.67
C TRP A 53 1.55 14.69 -2.09
N ALA A 54 0.65 14.54 -3.05
CA ALA A 54 0.30 13.22 -3.60
C ALA A 54 1.53 12.55 -4.24
N MET A 55 2.30 13.30 -5.02
CA MET A 55 3.57 12.86 -5.60
C MET A 55 4.58 12.49 -4.53
N ALA A 56 4.71 13.29 -3.47
CA ALA A 56 5.60 13.00 -2.34
C ALA A 56 5.19 11.71 -1.60
N GLY A 57 3.90 11.53 -1.33
CA GLY A 57 3.37 10.32 -0.70
C GLY A 57 3.62 9.06 -1.53
N ILE A 58 3.39 9.13 -2.84
CA ILE A 58 3.65 8.00 -3.75
C ILE A 58 5.17 7.75 -3.89
N THR A 59 5.98 8.80 -3.93
CA THR A 59 7.44 8.69 -3.93
C THR A 59 7.92 7.99 -2.65
N PHE A 60 7.38 8.38 -1.49
CA PHE A 60 7.65 7.70 -0.23
C PHE A 60 7.28 6.21 -0.29
N LEU A 61 6.09 5.86 -0.80
CA LEU A 61 5.67 4.46 -0.97
C LEU A 61 6.55 3.67 -1.96
N SER A 62 7.29 4.33 -2.85
CA SER A 62 8.25 3.67 -3.76
C SER A 62 9.62 3.43 -3.09
N VAL A 63 10.11 4.40 -2.32
CA VAL A 63 11.47 4.36 -1.73
C VAL A 63 11.49 3.63 -0.38
N PHE A 64 10.50 3.86 0.48
CA PHE A 64 10.43 3.29 1.82
C PHE A 64 10.52 1.75 1.83
N PRO A 65 9.82 1.00 0.95
CA PRO A 65 9.91 -0.45 0.92
C PRO A 65 11.29 -0.97 0.53
N LEU A 66 12.00 -0.28 -0.37
CA LEU A 66 13.37 -0.64 -0.76
C LEU A 66 14.31 -0.56 0.45
N LEU A 67 14.25 0.53 1.19
CA LEU A 67 15.04 0.73 2.40
C LEU A 67 14.67 -0.30 3.47
N SER A 68 13.38 -0.49 3.70
CA SER A 68 12.86 -1.45 4.67
C SER A 68 13.29 -2.87 4.35
N GLU A 69 13.27 -3.28 3.08
CA GLU A 69 13.70 -4.61 2.65
C GLU A 69 15.21 -4.83 2.87
N ILE A 70 16.05 -3.81 2.64
CA ILE A 70 17.48 -3.87 2.96
C ILE A 70 17.69 -4.10 4.45
N VAL A 71 16.96 -3.36 5.30
CA VAL A 71 17.05 -3.47 6.77
C VAL A 71 16.55 -4.84 7.25
N LEU A 72 15.39 -5.29 6.78
CA LEU A 72 14.80 -6.58 7.15
C LEU A 72 15.71 -7.75 6.77
N ARG A 73 16.37 -7.69 5.61
CA ARG A 73 17.35 -8.72 5.21
C ARG A 73 18.56 -8.79 6.13
N LYS A 74 19.11 -7.64 6.50
CA LYS A 74 20.24 -7.58 7.44
C LYS A 74 19.84 -8.13 8.81
N ARG A 75 18.60 -7.90 9.26
CA ARG A 75 18.10 -8.36 10.56
C ARG A 75 17.72 -9.85 10.60
N PHE A 76 17.07 -10.39 9.58
CA PHE A 76 16.49 -11.75 9.61
C PHE A 76 17.23 -12.81 8.78
N GLY A 77 18.22 -12.42 7.97
CA GLY A 77 19.04 -13.38 7.22
C GLY A 77 18.25 -14.27 6.25
N ARG A 78 18.58 -15.57 6.24
CA ARG A 78 18.05 -16.57 5.29
C ARG A 78 16.81 -17.34 5.77
N SER A 79 16.47 -17.27 7.06
CA SER A 79 15.36 -18.04 7.65
C SER A 79 14.29 -17.10 8.20
N PRO A 80 13.47 -16.46 7.32
CA PRO A 80 12.41 -15.58 7.78
C PRO A 80 11.29 -16.42 8.43
N SER A 81 10.73 -15.91 9.53
CA SER A 81 9.45 -16.41 10.03
C SER A 81 8.34 -16.17 8.98
N PRO A 82 7.23 -16.93 9.03
CA PRO A 82 6.10 -16.75 8.12
C PRO A 82 5.59 -15.29 8.07
N GLU A 83 5.53 -14.64 9.23
CA GLU A 83 5.03 -13.27 9.37
C GLU A 83 5.97 -12.26 8.69
N ILE A 84 7.29 -12.44 8.83
CA ILE A 84 8.27 -11.60 8.12
C ILE A 84 8.21 -11.83 6.62
N PHE A 85 7.96 -13.07 6.18
CA PHE A 85 7.76 -13.36 4.77
C PHE A 85 6.56 -12.58 4.21
N PHE A 86 5.41 -12.61 4.90
CA PHE A 86 4.22 -11.86 4.47
C PHE A 86 4.39 -10.35 4.60
N LEU A 87 5.04 -9.84 5.65
CA LEU A 87 5.34 -8.41 5.78
C LEU A 87 6.23 -7.92 4.64
N ARG A 88 7.26 -8.69 4.27
CA ARG A 88 8.11 -8.35 3.13
C ARG A 88 7.32 -8.35 1.84
N PHE A 89 6.40 -9.30 1.68
CA PHE A 89 5.51 -9.34 0.52
C PHE A 89 4.57 -8.13 0.46
N PHE A 90 4.00 -7.72 1.59
CA PHE A 90 3.24 -6.47 1.71
C PHE A 90 4.07 -5.26 1.28
N LEU A 91 5.29 -5.12 1.79
CA LEU A 91 6.19 -4.02 1.43
C LEU A 91 6.44 -4.00 -0.08
N LEU A 92 6.52 -5.16 -0.72
CA LEU A 92 6.73 -5.28 -2.16
C LEU A 92 5.53 -4.85 -3.00
N THR A 93 4.32 -4.77 -2.43
CA THR A 93 3.16 -4.27 -3.16
C THR A 93 3.11 -2.74 -3.17
N LEU A 94 3.74 -2.06 -2.21
CA LEU A 94 3.71 -0.59 -2.11
C LEU A 94 4.32 0.11 -3.35
N PRO A 95 5.47 -0.30 -3.91
CA PRO A 95 6.02 0.34 -5.10
C PRO A 95 5.18 0.13 -6.37
N LEU A 96 4.38 -0.92 -6.45
CA LEU A 96 3.44 -1.10 -7.58
C LEU A 96 2.39 0.01 -7.62
N GLN A 97 2.09 0.61 -6.47
CA GLN A 97 1.22 1.79 -6.39
C GLN A 97 1.89 3.06 -6.94
N ALA A 98 3.21 3.04 -7.18
CA ALA A 98 3.93 4.16 -7.79
C ALA A 98 3.63 4.35 -9.28
N GLY A 99 3.05 3.33 -9.93
CA GLY A 99 2.55 3.47 -11.30
C GLY A 99 1.56 4.63 -11.48
N ARG A 100 0.88 5.05 -10.40
CA ARG A 100 0.00 6.24 -10.35
C ARG A 100 0.68 7.52 -10.83
N LEU A 101 2.01 7.63 -10.66
CA LEU A 101 2.80 8.78 -11.12
C LEU A 101 2.88 8.89 -12.64
N LEU A 102 2.48 7.86 -13.38
CA LEU A 102 2.37 7.88 -14.83
C LEU A 102 1.03 8.47 -15.31
N LEU A 103 0.02 8.62 -14.45
CA LEU A 103 -1.29 9.16 -14.87
C LEU A 103 -1.26 10.60 -15.38
N PRO A 104 -0.44 11.53 -14.84
CA PRO A 104 -0.28 12.86 -15.43
C PRO A 104 0.23 12.85 -16.89
N LEU A 105 0.85 11.76 -17.37
CA LEU A 105 1.24 11.62 -18.77
C LEU A 105 0.04 11.27 -19.68
N VAL A 106 -1.06 10.78 -19.10
CA VAL A 106 -2.31 10.55 -19.84
C VAL A 106 -3.01 11.88 -20.11
N SER A 107 -3.00 12.81 -19.15
CA SER A 107 -3.65 14.12 -19.30
C SER A 107 -2.94 15.04 -20.30
N THR A 108 -1.64 14.85 -20.54
CA THR A 108 -0.90 15.55 -21.60
C THR A 108 -1.00 14.90 -22.98
N GLY A 109 -1.65 13.75 -23.08
CA GLY A 109 -1.77 13.01 -24.34
C GLY A 109 -0.53 12.19 -24.73
N PHE A 110 0.51 12.11 -23.88
CA PHE A 110 1.65 11.21 -24.13
C PHE A 110 1.26 9.73 -24.04
N LEU A 111 0.29 9.39 -23.18
CA LEU A 111 -0.24 8.03 -23.03
C LEU A 111 -1.71 7.97 -23.45
N THR A 112 -2.10 6.87 -24.10
CA THR A 112 -3.52 6.63 -24.44
C THR A 112 -4.36 6.40 -23.18
N PRO A 113 -5.65 6.79 -23.14
CA PRO A 113 -6.52 6.62 -21.98
C PRO A 113 -6.63 5.17 -21.45
N SER A 114 -6.47 4.18 -22.34
CA SER A 114 -6.41 2.75 -22.00
C SER A 114 -5.29 2.40 -21.02
N TRP A 115 -4.14 3.08 -21.08
CA TRP A 115 -3.05 2.89 -20.13
C TRP A 115 -3.42 3.38 -18.74
N GLY A 116 -4.12 4.51 -18.63
CA GLY A 116 -4.52 5.04 -17.33
C GLY A 116 -5.51 4.12 -16.59
N LEU A 117 -6.41 3.46 -17.32
CA LEU A 117 -7.28 2.41 -16.78
C LEU A 117 -6.46 1.24 -16.21
N THR A 118 -5.49 0.77 -16.99
CA THR A 118 -4.61 -0.33 -16.59
C THR A 118 -3.78 0.03 -15.36
N ILE A 119 -3.21 1.24 -15.31
CA ILE A 119 -2.45 1.76 -14.17
C ILE A 119 -3.32 1.81 -12.91
N THR A 120 -4.54 2.33 -13.02
CA THR A 120 -5.49 2.40 -11.90
C THR A 120 -5.82 1.00 -11.37
N ARG A 121 -6.04 0.02 -12.26
CA ARG A 121 -6.27 -1.39 -11.88
C ARG A 121 -5.05 -2.01 -11.22
N ILE A 122 -3.84 -1.75 -11.71
CA ILE A 122 -2.59 -2.24 -11.09
C ILE A 122 -2.44 -1.67 -9.68
N ALA A 123 -2.74 -0.39 -9.47
CA ALA A 123 -2.68 0.23 -8.14
C ALA A 123 -3.68 -0.39 -7.16
N TRP A 124 -4.92 -0.65 -7.61
CA TRP A 124 -5.93 -1.35 -6.78
C TRP A 124 -5.56 -2.80 -6.51
N PHE A 125 -5.06 -3.52 -7.52
CA PHE A 125 -4.54 -4.87 -7.36
C PHE A 125 -3.44 -4.91 -6.29
N ALA A 126 -2.46 -4.01 -6.38
CA ALA A 126 -1.37 -3.91 -5.43
C ALA A 126 -1.86 -3.63 -4.00
N ARG A 127 -2.90 -2.80 -3.85
CA ARG A 127 -3.52 -2.52 -2.56
C ARG A 127 -4.21 -3.75 -1.96
N PHE A 128 -5.09 -4.41 -2.71
CA PHE A 128 -5.78 -5.62 -2.22
C PHE A 128 -4.79 -6.78 -1.95
N LEU A 129 -3.76 -6.90 -2.79
CA LEU A 129 -2.68 -7.86 -2.58
C LEU A 129 -1.91 -7.55 -1.29
N GLY A 130 -1.61 -6.28 -1.03
CA GLY A 130 -0.99 -5.83 0.22
C GLY A 130 -1.83 -6.19 1.44
N ILE A 131 -3.10 -5.83 1.45
CA ILE A 131 -4.00 -6.10 2.57
C ILE A 131 -4.17 -7.62 2.78
N SER A 132 -4.32 -8.40 1.72
CA SER A 132 -4.42 -9.87 1.84
C SER A 132 -3.15 -10.52 2.40
N SER A 133 -1.98 -9.95 2.11
CA SER A 133 -0.73 -10.40 2.74
C SER A 133 -0.65 -10.04 4.23
N LEU A 134 -1.17 -8.87 4.64
CA LEU A 134 -1.30 -8.54 6.06
C LEU A 134 -2.32 -9.44 6.77
N LEU A 135 -3.45 -9.76 6.13
CA LEU A 135 -4.40 -10.74 6.67
C LEU A 135 -3.76 -12.11 6.86
N SER A 136 -2.88 -12.50 5.93
CA SER A 136 -2.14 -13.76 6.01
C SER A 136 -1.20 -13.79 7.22
N ILE A 137 -0.59 -12.65 7.62
CA ILE A 137 0.17 -12.55 8.87
C ILE A 137 -0.70 -12.97 10.06
N SER A 138 -1.92 -12.42 10.14
CA SER A 138 -2.85 -12.66 11.24
C SER A 138 -3.36 -14.10 11.31
N ILE A 139 -3.47 -14.78 10.17
CA ILE A 139 -3.89 -16.18 10.11
C ILE A 139 -2.73 -17.11 10.50
N PHE A 140 -1.52 -16.83 10.00
CA PHE A 140 -0.36 -17.68 10.24
C PHE A 140 0.25 -17.56 11.62
N SER A 141 -0.06 -16.49 12.37
CA SER A 141 0.33 -16.39 13.78
C SER A 141 -0.28 -17.52 14.63
N SER A 142 -1.35 -18.19 14.18
CA SER A 142 -2.12 -19.19 14.93
C SER A 142 -1.62 -20.64 14.75
N ASP A 143 -0.31 -20.86 14.81
CA ASP A 143 0.36 -22.18 14.70
C ASP A 143 0.14 -22.96 13.38
N MET A 144 -0.24 -22.27 12.29
CA MET A 144 -0.40 -22.94 10.99
C MET A 144 0.95 -23.33 10.37
N PRO A 145 1.07 -24.54 9.79
CA PRO A 145 2.33 -24.99 9.20
C PRO A 145 2.73 -24.15 7.99
N PHE A 146 3.99 -23.68 7.97
CA PHE A 146 4.54 -22.79 6.93
C PHE A 146 4.43 -23.32 5.49
N ARG A 147 4.33 -24.65 5.31
CA ARG A 147 4.28 -25.32 3.99
C ARG A 147 3.15 -24.80 3.08
N ARG A 148 2.09 -24.20 3.65
CA ARG A 148 0.92 -23.69 2.91
C ARG A 148 0.92 -22.17 2.69
N SER A 149 1.98 -21.46 3.09
CA SER A 149 2.06 -19.99 2.96
C SER A 149 1.91 -19.50 1.51
N GLY A 150 2.55 -20.19 0.56
CA GLY A 150 2.48 -19.85 -0.85
C GLY A 150 1.08 -20.00 -1.46
N SER A 151 0.34 -21.04 -1.09
CA SER A 151 -1.03 -21.26 -1.60
C SER A 151 -2.01 -20.21 -1.09
N VAL A 152 -1.90 -19.81 0.18
CA VAL A 152 -2.77 -18.77 0.76
C VAL A 152 -2.53 -17.44 0.06
N LEU A 153 -1.26 -17.08 -0.16
CA LEU A 153 -0.91 -15.86 -0.87
C LEU A 153 -1.35 -15.89 -2.34
N GLY A 154 -1.22 -17.05 -3.01
CA GLY A 154 -1.69 -17.24 -4.38
C GLY A 154 -3.20 -17.05 -4.51
N MET A 155 -4.00 -17.58 -3.58
CA MET A 155 -5.45 -17.35 -3.54
C MET A 155 -5.78 -15.88 -3.30
N GLY A 156 -5.07 -15.22 -2.36
CA GLY A 156 -5.20 -13.78 -2.13
C GLY A 156 -4.89 -12.95 -3.37
N ALA A 157 -3.86 -13.33 -4.13
CA ALA A 157 -3.49 -12.66 -5.38
C ALA A 157 -4.54 -12.83 -6.47
N LEU A 158 -5.09 -14.04 -6.64
CA LEU A 158 -6.17 -14.28 -7.61
C LEU A 158 -7.44 -13.49 -7.25
N ALA A 159 -7.80 -13.44 -5.97
CA ALA A 159 -8.92 -12.65 -5.49
C ALA A 159 -8.69 -11.14 -5.72
N ALA A 160 -7.52 -10.62 -5.36
CA ALA A 160 -7.14 -9.23 -5.59
C ALA A 160 -7.19 -8.86 -7.08
N MET A 161 -6.73 -9.75 -7.95
CA MET A 161 -6.77 -9.56 -9.41
C MET A 161 -8.21 -9.54 -9.93
N GLY A 162 -9.05 -10.48 -9.48
CA GLY A 162 -10.47 -10.53 -9.84
C GLY A 162 -11.20 -9.23 -9.47
N ILE A 163 -10.97 -8.73 -8.25
CA ILE A 163 -11.56 -7.46 -7.79
C ILE A 163 -11.06 -6.29 -8.64
N ALA A 164 -9.75 -6.22 -8.91
CA ALA A 164 -9.17 -5.12 -9.69
C ALA A 164 -9.68 -5.08 -11.14
N VAL A 165 -9.86 -6.23 -11.79
CA VAL A 165 -10.33 -6.31 -13.19
C VAL A 165 -11.82 -5.99 -13.30
N MET A 166 -12.64 -6.46 -12.35
CA MET A 166 -14.10 -6.27 -12.37
C MET A 166 -14.53 -4.86 -11.95
N MET A 167 -13.59 -4.04 -11.47
CA MET A 167 -13.88 -2.70 -11.01
C MET A 167 -14.29 -1.77 -12.16
N PRO A 168 -15.48 -1.14 -12.11
CA PRO A 168 -15.87 -0.13 -13.08
C PRO A 168 -15.11 1.17 -12.79
N LEU A 169 -14.37 1.65 -13.80
CA LEU A 169 -13.57 2.87 -13.73
C LEU A 169 -14.12 3.90 -14.72
N ASP A 170 -14.21 5.15 -14.26
CA ASP A 170 -14.60 6.31 -15.05
C ASP A 170 -13.35 7.17 -15.34
N ILE A 171 -12.95 7.19 -16.61
CA ILE A 171 -11.77 7.94 -17.08
C ILE A 171 -11.97 9.46 -17.06
N THR A 172 -13.22 9.93 -16.95
CA THR A 172 -13.53 11.36 -17.05
C THR A 172 -13.24 12.12 -15.75
N GLN A 173 -13.08 11.40 -14.63
CA GLN A 173 -12.94 11.99 -13.30
C GLN A 173 -11.67 11.49 -12.59
N PRO A 174 -10.51 12.15 -12.79
CA PRO A 174 -9.31 11.85 -12.02
C PRO A 174 -9.43 12.36 -10.58
N LEU A 175 -8.99 11.53 -9.64
CA LEU A 175 -8.94 11.79 -8.22
C LEU A 175 -7.59 12.39 -7.80
N GLY A 176 -7.59 13.15 -6.71
CA GLY A 176 -6.39 13.79 -6.14
C GLY A 176 -5.30 12.83 -5.64
N ASN A 177 -5.61 11.53 -5.52
CA ASN A 177 -4.62 10.49 -5.24
C ASN A 177 -4.03 9.84 -6.50
N LEU A 178 -4.20 10.49 -7.67
CA LEU A 178 -3.77 10.02 -8.97
C LEU A 178 -4.35 8.63 -9.28
N LEU A 179 -5.68 8.53 -9.23
CA LEU A 179 -6.45 7.37 -9.68
C LEU A 179 -7.69 7.83 -10.44
N PHE A 180 -8.22 6.99 -11.31
CA PHE A 180 -9.54 7.23 -11.88
C PHE A 180 -10.65 6.87 -10.90
N LEU A 181 -11.76 7.60 -11.02
CA LEU A 181 -12.92 7.39 -10.18
C LEU A 181 -13.52 5.99 -10.40
N THR A 182 -13.92 5.35 -9.31
CA THR A 182 -14.66 4.10 -9.35
C THR A 182 -16.16 4.38 -9.28
N GLY A 183 -16.97 3.64 -10.05
CA GLY A 183 -18.43 3.77 -10.02
C GLY A 183 -19.07 3.34 -8.68
N THR A 184 -18.34 2.57 -7.87
CA THR A 184 -18.82 1.93 -6.64
C THR A 184 -17.98 2.32 -5.40
N LYS A 185 -17.78 3.63 -5.20
CA LYS A 185 -16.90 4.20 -4.15
C LYS A 185 -17.15 3.62 -2.76
N THR A 186 -18.41 3.56 -2.34
CA THR A 186 -18.81 3.13 -0.99
C THR A 186 -18.60 1.63 -0.77
N ALA A 187 -18.96 0.80 -1.75
CA ALA A 187 -18.81 -0.64 -1.65
C ALA A 187 -17.33 -1.03 -1.55
N LEU A 188 -16.49 -0.41 -2.38
CA LEU A 188 -15.06 -0.70 -2.39
C LEU A 188 -14.38 -0.27 -1.09
N ALA A 189 -14.71 0.91 -0.59
CA ALA A 189 -14.23 1.40 0.69
C ALA A 189 -14.62 0.45 1.84
N LEU A 190 -15.89 0.01 1.86
CA LEU A 190 -16.38 -0.91 2.86
C LEU A 190 -15.64 -2.24 2.81
N VAL A 191 -15.40 -2.80 1.62
CA VAL A 191 -14.63 -4.05 1.47
C VAL A 191 -13.21 -3.86 1.99
N THR A 192 -12.55 -2.77 1.61
CA THR A 192 -11.18 -2.45 2.02
C THR A 192 -11.06 -2.35 3.54
N VAL A 193 -11.89 -1.50 4.16
CA VAL A 193 -11.92 -1.29 5.61
C VAL A 193 -12.32 -2.56 6.35
N SER A 194 -13.25 -3.35 5.82
CA SER A 194 -13.66 -4.61 6.45
C SER A 194 -12.51 -5.62 6.51
N ILE A 195 -11.71 -5.74 5.44
CA ILE A 195 -10.55 -6.65 5.42
C ILE A 195 -9.45 -6.13 6.34
N GLU A 196 -9.20 -4.82 6.38
CA GLU A 196 -8.23 -4.18 7.29
C GLU A 196 -8.60 -4.39 8.77
N VAL A 197 -9.86 -4.14 9.12
CA VAL A 197 -10.39 -4.40 10.46
C VAL A 197 -10.30 -5.88 10.81
N LEU A 198 -10.69 -6.76 9.89
CA LEU A 198 -10.58 -8.21 10.08
C LEU A 198 -9.13 -8.64 10.30
N THR A 199 -8.18 -8.03 9.59
CA THR A 199 -6.74 -8.29 9.73
C THR A 199 -6.26 -7.98 11.15
N VAL A 200 -6.64 -6.83 11.70
CA VAL A 200 -6.27 -6.44 13.07
C VAL A 200 -6.96 -7.31 14.12
N ILE A 201 -8.27 -7.57 13.96
CA ILE A 201 -9.04 -8.41 14.89
C ILE A 201 -8.52 -9.85 14.89
N ALA A 202 -8.18 -10.41 13.73
CA ALA A 202 -7.64 -11.76 13.63
C ALA A 202 -6.31 -11.89 14.40
N LEU A 203 -5.40 -10.92 14.28
CA LEU A 203 -4.15 -10.95 15.02
C LEU A 203 -4.39 -10.73 16.53
N ALA A 204 -5.31 -9.85 16.90
CA ALA A 204 -5.73 -9.66 18.30
C ALA A 204 -6.31 -10.96 18.90
N GLY A 205 -7.11 -11.70 18.13
CA GLY A 205 -7.63 -13.01 18.50
C GLY A 205 -6.51 -14.02 18.74
N SER A 206 -5.50 -14.07 17.86
CA SER A 206 -4.33 -14.93 18.06
C SER A 206 -3.53 -14.53 19.32
N ALA A 207 -3.42 -13.23 19.61
CA ALA A 207 -2.77 -12.74 20.82
C ALA A 207 -3.48 -13.18 22.10
N TYR A 208 -4.82 -13.17 22.07
CA TYR A 208 -5.65 -13.64 23.18
C TYR A 208 -5.46 -15.14 23.45
N LEU A 209 -5.45 -15.96 22.38
CA LEU A 209 -5.31 -17.42 22.50
C LEU A 209 -3.93 -17.84 23.01
N GLN A 210 -2.87 -17.11 22.67
CA GLN A 210 -1.50 -17.47 23.06
C GLN A 210 -1.08 -16.95 24.44
N HIS A 211 -1.91 -16.12 25.10
CA HIS A 211 -1.63 -15.52 26.40
C HIS A 211 -0.29 -14.78 26.50
N ASN A 212 0.25 -14.30 25.38
CA ASN A 212 1.55 -13.63 25.33
C ASN A 212 1.40 -12.14 25.01
N SER A 213 1.82 -11.29 25.95
CA SER A 213 1.73 -9.83 25.82
C SER A 213 2.43 -9.27 24.58
N ARG A 214 3.44 -9.97 24.06
CA ARG A 214 4.18 -9.58 22.85
C ARG A 214 3.30 -9.59 21.60
N TYR A 215 2.30 -10.48 21.52
CA TYR A 215 1.39 -10.51 20.38
C TYR A 215 0.43 -9.32 20.37
N TYR A 216 0.07 -8.77 21.54
CA TYR A 216 -0.69 -7.52 21.58
C TYR A 216 0.11 -6.33 21.02
N LEU A 217 1.41 -6.25 21.35
CA LEU A 217 2.30 -5.24 20.75
C LEU A 217 2.45 -5.45 19.24
N LEU A 218 2.47 -6.70 18.79
CA LEU A 218 2.50 -7.04 17.36
C LEU A 218 1.22 -6.54 16.66
N THR A 219 0.06 -6.71 17.28
CA THR A 219 -1.23 -6.18 16.80
C THR A 219 -1.22 -4.66 16.70
N VAL A 220 -0.69 -3.96 17.71
CA VAL A 220 -0.57 -2.50 17.67
C VAL A 220 0.35 -2.06 16.52
N SER A 221 1.47 -2.77 16.32
CA SER A 221 2.38 -2.48 15.21
C SER A 221 1.73 -2.72 13.85
N LEU A 222 0.95 -3.79 13.71
CA LEU A 222 0.18 -4.09 12.50
C LEU A 222 -0.90 -3.03 12.24
N LEU A 223 -1.61 -2.58 13.28
CA LEU A 223 -2.57 -1.49 13.17
C LEU A 223 -1.90 -0.20 12.70
N MET A 224 -0.72 0.14 13.20
CA MET A 224 0.06 1.28 12.72
C MET A 224 0.47 1.14 11.25
N VAL A 225 0.83 -0.08 10.80
CA VAL A 225 1.11 -0.34 9.38
C VAL A 225 -0.13 -0.08 8.52
N VAL A 226 -1.28 -0.63 8.90
CA VAL A 226 -2.56 -0.46 8.17
C VAL A 226 -2.96 1.01 8.10
N LEU A 227 -3.02 1.70 9.25
CA LEU A 227 -3.35 3.13 9.31
C LEU A 227 -2.33 3.95 8.51
N GLY A 228 -1.04 3.65 8.62
CA GLY A 228 0.02 4.31 7.88
C GLY A 228 -0.20 4.20 6.36
N THR A 229 -0.53 3.01 5.86
CA THR A 229 -0.84 2.85 4.43
C THR A 229 -2.10 3.57 3.99
N ASP A 230 -3.14 3.61 4.82
CA ASP A 230 -4.41 4.23 4.45
C ASP A 230 -4.30 5.75 4.40
N LEU A 231 -3.63 6.32 5.41
CA LEU A 231 -3.34 7.75 5.47
C LEU A 231 -2.51 8.18 4.25
N VAL A 232 -1.48 7.42 3.86
CA VAL A 232 -0.64 7.77 2.70
C VAL A 232 -1.37 7.51 1.37
N PHE A 233 -2.24 6.50 1.28
CA PHE A 233 -2.90 6.13 0.03
C PHE A 233 -4.11 7.00 -0.29
N PHE A 234 -4.97 7.23 0.69
CA PHE A 234 -6.22 7.95 0.48
C PHE A 234 -6.04 9.44 0.71
N ILE A 235 -5.24 9.86 1.71
CA ILE A 235 -5.31 11.21 2.22
C ILE A 235 -4.19 12.09 1.67
N SER A 236 -4.59 13.23 1.10
CA SER A 236 -3.71 14.32 0.70
C SER A 236 -3.32 15.19 1.89
N ALA A 237 -2.32 16.07 1.71
CA ALA A 237 -1.72 16.81 2.81
C ALA A 237 -2.70 17.48 3.81
N PRO A 238 -2.30 17.58 5.10
CA PRO A 238 -0.98 17.23 5.66
C PRO A 238 -0.87 15.81 6.23
N LEU A 239 -1.90 14.97 6.09
CA LEU A 239 -1.98 13.66 6.77
C LEU A 239 -1.03 12.58 6.21
N ILE A 240 -0.30 12.89 5.14
CA ILE A 240 0.76 12.03 4.60
C ILE A 240 1.90 11.86 5.61
N ILE A 241 2.27 12.93 6.33
CA ILE A 241 3.36 12.91 7.32
C ILE A 241 3.05 11.92 8.46
N PRO A 242 1.91 12.01 9.18
CA PRO A 242 1.58 11.03 10.21
C PRO A 242 1.40 9.62 9.62
N GLY A 243 0.89 9.49 8.40
CA GLY A 243 0.82 8.21 7.69
C GLY A 243 2.19 7.56 7.48
N ALA A 244 3.17 8.34 6.99
CA ALA A 244 4.55 7.89 6.81
C ALA A 244 5.21 7.51 8.13
N ILE A 245 4.97 8.28 9.19
CA ILE A 245 5.47 7.99 10.54
C ILE A 245 4.86 6.69 11.07
N PHE A 246 3.55 6.50 10.98
CA PHE A 246 2.89 5.27 11.42
C PHE A 246 3.36 4.04 10.64
N LEU A 247 3.55 4.18 9.33
CA LEU A 247 4.09 3.08 8.52
C LEU A 247 5.51 2.73 8.95
N LEU A 248 6.37 3.72 9.16
CA LEU A 248 7.76 3.52 9.58
C LEU A 248 7.85 2.89 10.98
N VAL A 249 7.13 3.46 11.95
CA VAL A 249 7.10 2.96 13.33
C VAL A 249 6.48 1.56 13.37
N GLY A 250 5.40 1.33 12.63
CA GLY A 250 4.72 0.03 12.54
C GLY A 250 5.63 -1.06 11.99
N VAL A 251 6.34 -0.81 10.88
CA VAL A 251 7.27 -1.79 10.27
C VAL A 251 8.45 -2.08 11.19
N ILE A 252 9.06 -1.06 11.80
CA ILE A 252 10.20 -1.23 12.71
C ILE A 252 9.75 -1.98 13.97
N GLY A 253 8.64 -1.56 14.60
CA GLY A 253 8.09 -2.20 15.79
C GLY A 253 7.73 -3.66 15.54
N PHE A 254 7.05 -3.94 14.43
CA PHE A 254 6.68 -5.29 14.04
C PHE A 254 7.91 -6.19 13.87
N ALA A 255 8.95 -5.71 13.18
CA ALA A 255 10.21 -6.43 13.02
C ALA A 255 10.92 -6.69 14.37
N GLU A 256 10.95 -5.71 15.26
CA GLU A 256 11.61 -5.86 16.57
C GLU A 256 10.89 -6.84 17.48
N ILE A 257 9.57 -6.82 17.49
CA ILE A 257 8.75 -7.71 18.31
C ILE A 257 8.89 -9.15 17.83
N ILE A 258 8.82 -9.40 16.52
CA ILE A 258 9.04 -10.74 15.96
C ILE A 258 10.42 -11.26 16.32
N ARG A 259 11.45 -10.41 16.20
CA ARG A 259 12.81 -10.81 16.56
C ARG A 259 12.85 -11.31 18.02
N LYS A 260 12.22 -10.60 18.95
CA LYS A 260 12.13 -11.01 20.36
C LYS A 260 11.35 -12.31 20.55
N ILE A 261 10.27 -12.53 19.78
CA ILE A 261 9.46 -13.75 19.84
C ILE A 261 10.26 -14.99 19.40
N TYR A 262 10.97 -14.92 18.28
CA TYR A 262 11.64 -16.09 17.70
C TYR A 262 13.10 -16.30 18.14
N GLN A 263 13.84 -15.24 18.46
CA GLN A 263 15.27 -15.35 18.79
C GLN A 263 15.55 -15.48 20.29
N TRP A 264 14.50 -15.48 21.14
CA TRP A 264 14.63 -15.63 22.60
C TRP A 264 15.64 -14.67 23.26
N ILE A 265 15.80 -13.47 22.67
CA ILE A 265 16.50 -12.31 23.27
C ILE A 265 15.43 -11.38 23.84
#